data_AF-A0A2T3JEP2-F1
#
_entry.id   AF-A0A2T3JEP2-F1
#
_cell.length_a   1.000
_cell.length_b   1.000
_cell.length_c   1.000
_cell.angle_alpha   90.00
_cell.angle_beta   90.00
_cell.angle_gamma   90.00
#
_symmetry.space_group_name_H-M   'P 1'
#
loop_
_entity.id
_entity.type
_entity.pdbx_description
1 polymer ?
#
loop_
_entity_poly.entity_id
_entity_poly.type
_entity_poly.pdbx_seq_one_letter_code
_entity_poly.pdbx_strand_id
1 'polypeptide(L)'
;MNFKLSIVGAIVSIALTGCNGSSDSVLDGISTGGTDSKLTYTLTGKLSEGFSDGIMACVDLNSDLTCDDSDIVIESTNGTFTLKSDSSSLLTKPVVVYGSNVNSVKLSNGYDFKLISPASNEFGEGKVITVSAVSSLVFSKMNDAINPLLFSDAVKSVKQSLNTHISSDIDNIFEIELSDETEKQKLNHFNDNFVQYMKELDANGGFKSSLLKAGAEVEYVVKAFAADDKDAMAIVKEKIKNSTIKAFGSNDTGVTQHFVNGEMQAQASDEFPGQDADYGLDSNGISGFNLVKIDNKGNELTQSAENWDCVKDLNTGLMWEVKVDDVTSPRYKDRDYELKTANYTPNKNDHALATCSTDGNSDFCNTEQYVNHINTIKLCGKSDWRLPTANEQFDLLDLSESRKLPDADLFTGMNLNFFPYVNGGNDDLGWYWNTTRFTTDDPEALIYTSVDQAGDTIGDLTYGIDLCKNDKAIDEDGCYYENALLVRLVTE
;
A
#
# COMPACT_ATOMS: atom_id res chain seq x y z
N MET A 1 -13.97 3.07 31.74
CA MET A 1 -13.78 1.64 31.41
C MET A 1 -13.15 1.67 30.03
N ASN A 2 -11.83 1.77 30.01
CA ASN A 2 -11.04 2.04 28.81
C ASN A 2 -10.59 0.70 28.23
N PHE A 3 -10.89 0.51 26.95
CA PHE A 3 -10.16 -0.22 25.90
C PHE A 3 -11.19 -0.60 24.83
N LYS A 4 -10.95 -0.17 23.59
CA LYS A 4 -10.94 -1.07 22.42
C LYS A 4 -10.51 -0.34 21.15
N LEU A 5 -9.46 -0.90 20.56
CA LEU A 5 -8.90 -0.63 19.24
C LEU A 5 -9.97 -0.80 18.15
N SER A 6 -9.94 0.07 17.14
CA SER A 6 -10.37 -0.27 15.77
C SER A 6 -9.13 -0.18 14.88
N ILE A 7 -8.67 -1.34 14.41
CA ILE A 7 -7.59 -1.52 13.43
C ILE A 7 -8.29 -2.00 12.15
N VAL A 8 -8.15 -1.25 11.07
CA VAL A 8 -8.25 -1.80 9.72
C VAL A 8 -7.05 -1.29 8.94
N GLY A 9 -6.08 -2.18 8.66
CA GLY A 9 -5.04 -1.93 7.66
C GLY A 9 -3.58 -2.03 8.09
N ALA A 10 -3.25 -2.30 9.35
CA ALA A 10 -1.90 -2.69 9.75
C ALA A 10 -1.96 -3.59 10.99
N ILE A 11 -2.16 -4.90 10.79
CA ILE A 11 -1.82 -5.85 11.84
C ILE A 11 -0.29 -5.94 11.84
N VAL A 12 0.30 -5.14 12.71
CA VAL A 12 1.57 -5.45 13.36
C VAL A 12 1.54 -6.93 13.71
N SER A 13 2.48 -7.68 13.16
CA SER A 13 2.77 -9.04 13.59
C SER A 13 3.29 -8.96 15.01
N ILE A 14 2.40 -9.02 16.00
CA ILE A 14 2.78 -9.37 17.36
C ILE A 14 3.17 -10.85 17.31
N ALA A 15 4.43 -11.12 17.03
CA ALA A 15 5.03 -12.41 17.33
C ALA A 15 5.14 -12.51 18.86
N LEU A 16 4.05 -12.94 19.50
CA LEU A 16 4.04 -13.44 20.87
C LEU A 16 4.95 -14.68 20.92
N THR A 17 6.19 -14.47 21.34
CA THR A 17 7.00 -15.54 21.92
C THR A 17 6.32 -16.04 23.19
N GLY A 18 5.85 -17.29 23.15
CA GLY A 18 5.64 -18.12 24.34
C GLY A 18 4.21 -18.12 24.91
N CYS A 19 3.41 -19.07 24.44
CA CYS A 19 2.39 -19.69 25.29
C CYS A 19 3.02 -20.13 26.63
N ASN A 20 2.58 -19.55 27.74
CA ASN A 20 2.47 -20.31 28.98
C ASN A 20 1.18 -19.90 29.71
N GLY A 21 0.23 -20.82 29.74
CA GLY A 21 -1.11 -20.59 30.26
C GLY A 21 -1.16 -20.46 31.78
N SER A 22 -2.03 -19.54 32.21
CA SER A 22 -2.97 -19.63 33.35
C SER A 22 -2.45 -20.09 34.72
N SER A 23 -2.34 -19.16 35.66
CA SER A 23 -3.22 -19.06 36.85
C SER A 23 -2.62 -18.09 37.88
N ASP A 24 -3.50 -17.43 38.62
CA ASP A 24 -3.23 -16.50 39.72
C ASP A 24 -1.98 -16.84 40.55
N SER A 25 -1.00 -15.93 40.58
CA SER A 25 -0.23 -15.66 41.79
C SER A 25 0.58 -14.36 41.68
N VAL A 26 0.27 -13.46 42.61
CA VAL A 26 1.07 -12.37 43.17
C VAL A 26 2.49 -12.21 42.59
N LEU A 27 2.72 -11.11 41.87
CA LEU A 27 4.06 -10.62 41.54
C LEU A 27 4.73 -10.12 42.82
N ASP A 28 5.67 -10.92 43.33
CA ASP A 28 6.67 -10.45 44.29
C ASP A 28 8.06 -10.97 43.86
N GLY A 29 8.95 -10.04 43.53
CA GLY A 29 10.40 -10.23 43.46
C GLY A 29 10.97 -10.93 42.23
N ILE A 30 11.38 -10.15 41.22
CA ILE A 30 12.53 -10.51 40.38
C ILE A 30 13.58 -9.40 40.43
N SER A 31 14.72 -9.83 40.98
CA SER A 31 16.02 -9.18 41.05
C SER A 31 16.51 -8.73 39.66
N THR A 32 16.90 -7.46 39.55
CA THR A 32 17.67 -6.91 38.43
C THR A 32 19.08 -7.50 38.43
N GLY A 33 19.33 -8.43 37.51
CA GLY A 33 20.63 -9.08 37.41
C GLY A 33 20.71 -10.10 36.27
N GLY A 34 20.63 -9.63 35.03
CA GLY A 34 20.95 -10.40 33.84
C GLY A 34 21.60 -9.46 32.83
N THR A 35 22.82 -9.78 32.41
CA THR A 35 23.52 -9.10 31.31
C THR A 35 22.69 -9.23 30.03
N ASP A 36 22.31 -8.11 29.42
CA ASP A 36 21.69 -8.05 28.08
C ASP A 36 22.59 -8.76 27.07
N SER A 37 22.31 -10.03 26.80
CA SER A 37 22.84 -10.69 25.61
C SER A 37 22.10 -10.11 24.42
N LYS A 38 22.71 -9.13 23.73
CA LYS A 38 22.22 -8.62 22.44
C LYS A 38 21.82 -9.80 21.55
N LEU A 39 20.57 -9.81 21.11
CA LEU A 39 20.06 -10.81 20.18
C LEU A 39 20.90 -10.76 18.90
N THR A 40 21.28 -11.92 18.38
CA THR A 40 21.98 -12.04 17.09
C THR A 40 21.07 -12.76 16.12
N TYR A 41 20.57 -12.04 15.13
CA TYR A 41 19.75 -12.57 14.05
C TYR A 41 20.64 -13.26 13.01
N THR A 42 20.12 -14.34 12.41
CA THR A 42 20.81 -15.08 11.36
C THR A 42 19.85 -15.28 10.20
N LEU A 43 20.27 -14.86 9.01
CA LEU A 43 19.58 -15.12 7.74
C LEU A 43 20.42 -16.09 6.93
N THR A 44 19.80 -17.15 6.43
CA THR A 44 20.44 -18.09 5.50
C THR A 44 19.66 -18.10 4.20
N GLY A 45 20.37 -18.03 3.07
CA GLY A 45 19.76 -18.08 1.76
C GLY A 45 20.54 -18.94 0.77
N LYS A 46 19.86 -19.34 -0.29
CA LYS A 46 20.41 -20.07 -1.43
C LYS A 46 19.90 -19.47 -2.74
N LEU A 47 20.70 -19.55 -3.79
CA LEU A 47 20.26 -19.31 -5.15
C LEU A 47 19.63 -20.59 -5.73
N SER A 48 18.50 -20.47 -6.44
CA SER A 48 17.89 -21.64 -7.11
C SER A 48 18.67 -22.11 -8.35
N GLU A 49 19.48 -21.22 -8.91
CA GLU A 49 20.21 -21.41 -10.15
C GLU A 49 21.67 -21.71 -9.81
N GLY A 50 22.25 -22.71 -10.48
CA GLY A 50 23.57 -23.28 -10.15
C GLY A 50 24.73 -22.36 -10.53
N PHE A 51 24.79 -21.19 -9.89
CA PHE A 51 25.81 -20.18 -10.06
C PHE A 51 27.09 -20.53 -9.30
N SER A 52 28.23 -20.09 -9.84
CA SER A 52 29.56 -20.25 -9.24
C SER A 52 29.99 -19.04 -8.39
N ASP A 53 31.15 -19.12 -7.74
CA ASP A 53 31.66 -18.11 -6.80
C ASP A 53 31.78 -16.69 -7.42
N GLY A 54 31.80 -15.65 -6.56
CA GLY A 54 31.85 -14.24 -6.97
C GLY A 54 30.48 -13.53 -7.00
N ILE A 55 29.51 -14.03 -6.24
CA ILE A 55 28.15 -13.47 -6.13
C ILE A 55 28.04 -12.73 -4.80
N MET A 56 27.58 -11.49 -4.83
CA MET A 56 27.27 -10.69 -3.66
C MET A 56 25.80 -10.87 -3.27
N ALA A 57 25.53 -11.06 -1.99
CA ALA A 57 24.20 -11.02 -1.41
C ALA A 57 24.14 -9.92 -0.35
N CYS A 58 23.06 -9.17 -0.30
CA CYS A 58 22.84 -8.18 0.75
C CYS A 58 21.38 -8.14 1.20
N VAL A 59 21.18 -7.68 2.43
CA VAL A 59 19.87 -7.20 2.88
C VAL A 59 19.83 -5.70 2.61
N ASP A 60 18.91 -5.29 1.73
CA ASP A 60 18.76 -3.90 1.26
C ASP A 60 18.04 -3.07 2.34
N LEU A 61 18.79 -2.23 3.04
CA LEU A 61 18.28 -1.45 4.17
C LEU A 61 17.63 -0.14 3.72
N ASN A 62 18.06 0.42 2.59
CA ASN A 62 17.66 1.74 2.11
C ASN A 62 16.61 1.70 0.98
N SER A 63 16.20 0.49 0.57
CA SER A 63 15.18 0.22 -0.44
C SER A 63 15.55 0.69 -1.86
N ASP A 64 16.83 0.86 -2.18
CA ASP A 64 17.29 1.21 -3.53
C ASP A 64 17.52 -0.02 -4.44
N LEU A 65 17.40 -1.22 -3.89
CA LEU A 65 17.62 -2.53 -4.54
C LEU A 65 19.03 -2.68 -5.14
N THR A 66 20.01 -2.07 -4.51
CA THR A 66 21.44 -2.20 -4.79
C THR A 66 22.12 -2.78 -3.55
N CYS A 67 23.28 -3.41 -3.73
CA CYS A 67 24.10 -3.83 -2.61
C CYS A 67 25.28 -2.88 -2.51
N ASP A 68 25.29 -2.01 -1.51
CA ASP A 68 26.39 -1.09 -1.24
C ASP A 68 26.77 -1.00 0.25
N ASP A 69 27.60 -0.02 0.60
CA ASP A 69 28.12 0.15 1.96
C ASP A 69 27.02 0.53 2.99
N SER A 70 25.82 0.86 2.52
CA SER A 70 24.63 1.13 3.34
C SER A 70 23.91 -0.15 3.77
N ASP A 71 24.31 -1.31 3.24
CA ASP A 71 23.62 -2.59 3.41
C ASP A 71 24.42 -3.61 4.21
N ILE A 72 23.76 -4.70 4.61
CA ILE A 72 24.43 -5.85 5.22
C ILE A 72 24.84 -6.81 4.11
N VAL A 73 26.10 -6.73 3.69
CA VAL A 73 26.64 -7.41 2.50
C VAL A 73 27.48 -8.65 2.85
N ILE A 74 27.39 -9.70 2.04
CA ILE A 74 28.23 -10.91 2.11
C ILE A 74 28.52 -11.46 0.70
N GLU A 75 29.66 -12.13 0.54
CA GLU A 75 29.93 -12.94 -0.66
C GLU A 75 29.36 -14.35 -0.47
N SER A 76 28.58 -14.81 -1.45
CA SER A 76 28.04 -16.17 -1.46
C SER A 76 29.13 -17.20 -1.78
N THR A 77 29.06 -18.36 -1.12
CA THR A 77 29.93 -19.51 -1.38
C THR A 77 29.09 -20.66 -1.94
N ASN A 78 29.41 -21.14 -3.14
CA ASN A 78 28.64 -22.19 -3.84
C ASN A 78 27.12 -21.89 -3.93
N GLY A 79 26.75 -20.62 -4.13
CA GLY A 79 25.34 -20.21 -4.24
C GLY A 79 24.56 -20.23 -2.91
N THR A 80 25.23 -20.35 -1.77
CA THR A 80 24.64 -20.19 -0.43
C THR A 80 25.26 -19.01 0.30
N PHE A 81 24.52 -18.39 1.21
CA PHE A 81 25.02 -17.28 2.03
C PHE A 81 24.40 -17.31 3.42
N THR A 82 25.15 -16.82 4.41
CA THR A 82 24.68 -16.66 5.78
C THR A 82 25.10 -15.29 6.30
N LEU A 83 24.11 -14.46 6.62
CA LEU A 83 24.30 -13.14 7.19
C LEU A 83 23.97 -13.19 8.69
N LYS A 84 24.69 -12.40 9.48
CA LYS A 84 24.44 -12.23 10.91
C LYS A 84 24.47 -10.76 11.26
N SER A 85 23.54 -10.33 12.10
CA SER A 85 23.42 -8.95 12.56
C SER A 85 22.79 -8.92 13.94
N ASP A 86 23.08 -7.89 14.73
CA ASP A 86 22.32 -7.58 15.95
C ASP A 86 21.05 -6.77 15.65
N SER A 87 20.86 -6.30 14.41
CA SER A 87 19.64 -5.63 13.95
C SER A 87 18.64 -6.63 13.36
N SER A 88 17.38 -6.49 13.76
CA SER A 88 16.24 -7.24 13.22
C SER A 88 15.93 -6.88 11.76
N SER A 89 16.40 -5.74 11.25
CA SER A 89 16.28 -5.34 9.84
C SER A 89 16.88 -6.39 8.90
N LEU A 90 17.82 -7.20 9.40
CA LEU A 90 18.32 -8.38 8.69
C LEU A 90 17.19 -9.31 8.23
N LEU A 91 16.13 -9.44 9.02
CA LEU A 91 15.03 -10.36 8.76
C LEU A 91 13.83 -9.71 8.06
N THR A 92 13.67 -8.39 8.18
CA THR A 92 12.46 -7.64 7.75
C THR A 92 12.63 -6.87 6.44
N LYS A 93 13.84 -6.83 5.87
CA LYS A 93 14.13 -6.14 4.62
C LYS A 93 14.43 -7.13 3.48
N PRO A 94 14.20 -6.77 2.21
CA PRO A 94 14.39 -7.67 1.08
C PRO A 94 15.86 -8.04 0.90
N VAL A 95 16.08 -9.22 0.31
CA VAL A 95 17.43 -9.70 0.02
C VAL A 95 17.70 -9.55 -1.47
N VAL A 96 18.74 -8.80 -1.80
CA VAL A 96 19.22 -8.61 -3.17
C VAL A 96 20.43 -9.51 -3.37
N VAL A 97 20.45 -10.24 -4.49
CA VAL A 97 21.61 -11.00 -4.92
C VAL A 97 22.06 -10.51 -6.27
N TYR A 98 23.35 -10.20 -6.35
CA TYR A 98 24.01 -9.61 -7.50
C TYR A 98 25.24 -10.43 -7.88
N GLY A 99 25.42 -10.72 -9.16
CA GLY A 99 26.64 -11.32 -9.68
C GLY A 99 27.08 -10.62 -10.96
N SER A 100 28.39 -10.50 -11.18
CA SER A 100 28.97 -10.03 -12.45
C SER A 100 29.84 -11.10 -13.08
N ASN A 101 29.74 -11.29 -14.40
CA ASN A 101 30.54 -12.29 -15.13
C ASN A 101 30.48 -13.72 -14.55
N VAL A 102 29.34 -14.13 -13.99
CA VAL A 102 29.22 -15.43 -13.30
C VAL A 102 29.01 -16.56 -14.30
N ASN A 103 29.78 -17.65 -14.17
CA ASN A 103 29.56 -18.87 -14.93
C ASN A 103 28.42 -19.67 -14.28
N SER A 104 27.36 -19.96 -15.04
CA SER A 104 26.29 -20.87 -14.63
C SER A 104 26.34 -22.15 -15.45
N VAL A 105 26.18 -23.30 -14.79
CA VAL A 105 26.09 -24.61 -15.48
C VAL A 105 24.71 -24.81 -16.11
N LYS A 106 23.71 -24.01 -15.72
CA LYS A 106 22.32 -24.11 -16.17
C LYS A 106 21.87 -22.98 -17.10
N LEU A 107 22.66 -21.90 -17.24
CA LEU A 107 22.34 -20.75 -18.10
C LEU A 107 23.37 -20.65 -19.23
N SER A 108 22.93 -20.24 -20.41
CA SER A 108 23.65 -20.41 -21.68
C SER A 108 24.91 -19.54 -21.90
N ASN A 109 25.25 -18.56 -21.05
CA ASN A 109 26.43 -17.68 -21.15
C ASN A 109 26.87 -17.14 -19.76
N GLY A 110 27.99 -16.38 -19.70
CA GLY A 110 28.37 -15.61 -18.51
C GLY A 110 27.48 -14.37 -18.35
N TYR A 111 26.85 -14.19 -17.19
CA TYR A 111 25.86 -13.13 -16.97
C TYR A 111 26.22 -12.22 -15.80
N ASP A 112 25.77 -10.97 -15.94
CA ASP A 112 25.54 -10.11 -14.79
C ASP A 112 24.07 -10.28 -14.45
N PHE A 113 23.73 -10.49 -13.20
CA PHE A 113 22.34 -10.68 -12.78
C PHE A 113 22.06 -9.94 -11.48
N LYS A 114 20.81 -9.54 -11.32
CA LYS A 114 20.26 -9.00 -10.08
C LYS A 114 18.91 -9.66 -9.84
N LEU A 115 18.79 -10.36 -8.72
CA LEU A 115 17.59 -11.07 -8.30
C LEU A 115 17.24 -10.66 -6.87
N ILE A 116 15.96 -10.74 -6.53
CA ILE A 116 15.45 -10.27 -5.25
C ILE A 116 14.61 -11.37 -4.61
N SER A 117 14.64 -11.44 -3.29
CA SER A 117 13.69 -12.19 -2.50
C SER A 117 13.02 -11.26 -1.49
N PRO A 118 11.74 -11.50 -1.13
CA PRO A 118 11.10 -10.85 0.00
C PRO A 118 11.91 -11.01 1.30
N ALA A 119 11.53 -10.24 2.30
CA ALA A 119 12.10 -10.32 3.64
C ALA A 119 12.03 -11.76 4.20
N SER A 120 13.07 -12.19 4.90
CA SER A 120 13.18 -13.59 5.33
C SER A 120 12.11 -14.01 6.36
N ASN A 121 11.61 -13.06 7.16
CA ASN A 121 10.53 -13.30 8.11
C ASN A 121 9.23 -13.77 7.44
N GLU A 122 8.97 -13.39 6.18
CA GLU A 122 7.82 -13.83 5.39
C GLU A 122 7.78 -15.35 5.18
N PHE A 123 8.95 -15.99 5.18
CA PHE A 123 9.09 -17.44 5.00
C PHE A 123 8.90 -18.22 6.32
N GLY A 124 8.92 -17.53 7.46
CA GLY A 124 8.92 -18.11 8.79
C GLY A 124 10.32 -18.28 9.39
N GLU A 125 10.38 -18.35 10.72
CA GLU A 125 11.62 -18.32 11.49
C GLU A 125 12.57 -19.48 11.12
N GLY A 126 13.84 -19.15 10.90
CA GLY A 126 14.92 -20.11 10.63
C GLY A 126 14.85 -20.78 9.25
N LYS A 127 13.97 -20.34 8.35
CA LYS A 127 13.90 -20.89 6.99
C LYS A 127 15.06 -20.40 6.13
N VAL A 128 15.51 -21.29 5.24
CA VAL A 128 16.46 -20.94 4.18
C VAL A 128 15.67 -20.29 3.05
N ILE A 129 15.92 -19.03 2.77
CA ILE A 129 15.26 -18.34 1.66
C ILE A 129 15.85 -18.79 0.32
N THR A 130 15.02 -18.87 -0.70
CA THR A 130 15.48 -19.06 -2.08
C THR A 130 15.42 -17.74 -2.83
N VAL A 131 16.52 -17.36 -3.47
CA VAL A 131 16.58 -16.20 -4.39
C VAL A 131 16.58 -16.71 -5.82
N SER A 132 15.60 -16.25 -6.61
CA SER A 132 15.31 -16.70 -7.97
C SER A 132 14.52 -15.66 -8.78
N ALA A 133 14.33 -15.92 -10.07
CA ALA A 133 13.34 -15.18 -10.89
C ALA A 133 11.93 -15.22 -10.27
N VAL A 134 11.55 -16.36 -9.69
CA VAL A 134 10.25 -16.56 -9.03
C VAL A 134 10.13 -15.72 -7.76
N SER A 135 11.14 -15.71 -6.87
CA SER A 135 11.10 -14.87 -5.67
C SER A 135 11.09 -13.39 -6.03
N SER A 136 11.74 -13.00 -7.14
CA SER A 136 11.74 -11.62 -7.64
C SER A 136 10.33 -11.19 -8.09
N LEU A 137 9.57 -12.09 -8.72
CA LEU A 137 8.16 -11.85 -9.06
C LEU A 137 7.27 -11.79 -7.83
N VAL A 138 7.51 -12.61 -6.80
CA VAL A 138 6.78 -12.50 -5.52
C VAL A 138 7.04 -11.15 -4.88
N PHE A 139 8.30 -10.74 -4.77
CA PHE A 139 8.68 -9.40 -4.29
C PHE A 139 7.98 -8.30 -5.09
N SER A 140 7.97 -8.41 -6.43
CA SER A 140 7.29 -7.44 -7.27
C SER A 140 5.77 -7.40 -7.05
N LYS A 141 5.11 -8.55 -6.82
CA LYS A 141 3.68 -8.57 -6.50
C LYS A 141 3.36 -7.95 -5.14
N MET A 142 4.26 -8.11 -4.17
CA MET A 142 4.13 -7.46 -2.86
C MET A 142 4.30 -5.95 -2.95
N ASN A 143 5.13 -5.49 -3.87
CA ASN A 143 5.45 -4.07 -4.06
C ASN A 143 4.83 -3.51 -5.36
N ASP A 144 3.74 -4.12 -5.84
CA ASP A 144 3.01 -3.64 -7.01
C ASP A 144 2.44 -2.26 -6.65
N ALA A 145 2.77 -1.25 -7.47
CA ALA A 145 2.43 0.14 -7.18
C ALA A 145 0.91 0.42 -7.23
N ILE A 146 0.11 -0.47 -7.81
CA ILE A 146 -1.34 -0.30 -7.97
C ILE A 146 -2.10 -1.18 -6.98
N ASN A 147 -1.69 -2.45 -6.85
CA ASN A 147 -2.35 -3.42 -5.97
C ASN A 147 -1.31 -4.30 -5.26
N PRO A 148 -0.62 -3.79 -4.23
CA PRO A 148 0.34 -4.59 -3.47
C PRO A 148 -0.36 -5.76 -2.79
N LEU A 149 0.23 -6.95 -2.88
CA LEU A 149 -0.32 -8.16 -2.26
C LEU A 149 0.46 -8.52 -0.99
N LEU A 150 -0.25 -9.06 0.01
CA LEU A 150 0.40 -9.77 1.10
C LEU A 150 1.24 -10.93 0.55
N PHE A 151 2.33 -11.30 1.23
CA PHE A 151 3.23 -12.38 0.78
C PHE A 151 2.49 -13.65 0.38
N SER A 152 1.53 -14.09 1.18
CA SER A 152 0.78 -15.32 0.90
C SER A 152 -0.07 -15.25 -0.39
N ASP A 153 -0.60 -14.08 -0.74
CA ASP A 153 -1.42 -13.88 -1.94
C ASP A 153 -0.54 -13.62 -3.17
N ALA A 154 0.60 -12.95 -3.00
CA ALA A 154 1.63 -12.86 -4.02
C ALA A 154 2.14 -14.26 -4.42
N VAL A 155 2.44 -15.12 -3.44
CA VAL A 155 2.84 -16.53 -3.65
C VAL A 155 1.76 -17.29 -4.41
N LYS A 156 0.49 -17.18 -4.01
CA LYS A 156 -0.64 -17.84 -4.72
C LYS A 156 -0.74 -17.36 -6.17
N SER A 157 -0.66 -16.05 -6.41
CA SER A 157 -0.76 -15.46 -7.75
C SER A 157 0.36 -15.95 -8.66
N VAL A 158 1.61 -15.93 -8.19
CA VAL A 158 2.77 -16.43 -8.95
C VAL A 158 2.65 -17.93 -9.18
N LYS A 159 2.27 -18.72 -8.15
CA LYS A 159 2.04 -20.17 -8.27
C LYS A 159 1.00 -20.50 -9.33
N GLN A 160 -0.13 -19.80 -9.35
CA GLN A 160 -1.18 -20.00 -10.35
C GLN A 160 -0.65 -19.80 -11.78
N SER A 161 0.13 -18.75 -12.00
CA SER A 161 0.74 -18.48 -13.30
C SER A 161 1.75 -19.55 -13.72
N LEU A 162 2.63 -19.96 -12.80
CA LEU A 162 3.60 -21.04 -13.04
C LEU A 162 2.87 -22.37 -13.36
N ASN A 163 1.82 -22.70 -12.62
CA ASN A 163 1.01 -23.90 -12.85
C ASN A 163 0.31 -23.90 -14.21
N THR A 164 -0.13 -22.73 -14.67
CA THR A 164 -0.86 -22.60 -15.93
C THR A 164 0.07 -22.72 -17.14
N HIS A 165 1.29 -22.21 -17.04
CA HIS A 165 2.16 -22.03 -18.20
C HIS A 165 3.41 -22.94 -18.22
N ILE A 166 3.84 -23.46 -17.07
CA ILE A 166 5.03 -24.30 -16.95
C ILE A 166 4.63 -25.75 -16.64
N SER A 167 4.10 -26.01 -15.45
CA SER A 167 3.74 -27.36 -14.96
C SER A 167 2.73 -27.29 -13.83
N SER A 168 1.67 -28.09 -13.88
CA SER A 168 0.66 -28.18 -12.82
C SER A 168 1.19 -28.78 -11.51
N ASP A 169 2.37 -29.39 -11.54
CA ASP A 169 2.95 -30.14 -10.42
C ASP A 169 3.78 -29.25 -9.49
N ILE A 170 3.79 -27.93 -9.71
CA ILE A 170 4.54 -26.99 -8.87
C ILE A 170 3.77 -26.75 -7.57
N ASP A 171 4.20 -27.41 -6.51
CA ASP A 171 3.64 -27.21 -5.18
C ASP A 171 4.31 -26.08 -4.41
N ASN A 172 5.65 -26.09 -4.34
CA ASN A 172 6.46 -25.08 -3.69
C ASN A 172 7.23 -24.25 -4.74
N ILE A 173 6.82 -23.00 -4.91
CA ILE A 173 7.43 -22.10 -5.92
C ILE A 173 8.88 -21.70 -5.59
N PHE A 174 9.33 -21.92 -4.35
CA PHE A 174 10.70 -21.62 -3.92
C PHE A 174 11.64 -22.84 -3.99
N GLU A 175 11.10 -24.03 -4.26
CA GLU A 175 11.84 -25.29 -4.38
C GLU A 175 11.22 -26.14 -5.50
N ILE A 176 11.34 -25.67 -6.74
CA ILE A 176 10.71 -26.30 -7.88
C ILE A 176 11.56 -27.47 -8.38
N GLU A 177 11.02 -28.69 -8.25
CA GLU A 177 11.59 -29.91 -8.81
C GLU A 177 10.59 -30.55 -9.78
N LEU A 178 10.90 -30.46 -11.08
CA LEU A 178 10.06 -31.03 -12.14
C LEU A 178 10.65 -32.37 -12.60
N SER A 179 9.81 -33.32 -12.96
CA SER A 179 10.25 -34.63 -13.47
C SER A 179 10.30 -34.66 -15.00
N ASP A 180 9.37 -33.99 -15.66
CA ASP A 180 9.27 -33.90 -17.12
C ASP A 180 10.32 -32.95 -17.72
N GLU A 181 11.03 -33.41 -18.75
CA GLU A 181 12.11 -32.64 -19.40
C GLU A 181 11.60 -31.42 -20.17
N THR A 182 10.39 -31.48 -20.73
CA THR A 182 9.79 -30.34 -21.44
C THR A 182 9.41 -29.24 -20.44
N GLU A 183 8.86 -29.63 -19.29
CA GLU A 183 8.52 -28.69 -18.22
C GLU A 183 9.77 -28.08 -17.58
N LYS A 184 10.82 -28.88 -17.36
CA LYS A 184 12.15 -28.36 -16.97
C LYS A 184 12.67 -27.35 -17.96
N GLN A 185 12.55 -27.63 -19.27
CA GLN A 185 13.00 -26.72 -20.30
C GLN A 185 12.24 -25.39 -20.26
N LYS A 186 10.91 -25.41 -20.09
CA LYS A 186 10.11 -24.19 -19.91
C LYS A 186 10.52 -23.38 -18.69
N LEU A 187 10.79 -24.05 -17.56
CA LEU A 187 11.26 -23.38 -16.34
C LEU A 187 12.63 -22.73 -16.56
N ASN A 188 13.55 -23.42 -17.24
CA ASN A 188 14.85 -22.86 -17.61
C ASN A 188 14.69 -21.65 -18.54
N HIS A 189 13.89 -21.76 -19.61
CA HIS A 189 13.60 -20.62 -20.49
C HIS A 189 13.03 -19.42 -19.72
N PHE A 190 12.10 -19.66 -18.81
CA PHE A 190 11.54 -18.61 -17.96
C PHE A 190 12.63 -17.90 -17.14
N ASN A 191 13.48 -18.67 -16.45
CA ASN A 191 14.56 -18.12 -15.62
C ASN A 191 15.58 -17.34 -16.47
N ASP A 192 16.09 -17.93 -17.56
CA ASP A 192 17.06 -17.30 -18.48
C ASP A 192 16.51 -15.97 -19.01
N ASN A 193 15.30 -15.99 -19.56
CA ASN A 193 14.68 -14.81 -20.16
C ASN A 193 14.38 -13.73 -19.12
N PHE A 194 14.01 -14.11 -17.89
CA PHE A 194 13.74 -13.17 -16.80
C PHE A 194 15.00 -12.45 -16.36
N VAL A 195 16.06 -13.23 -16.07
CA VAL A 195 17.37 -12.70 -15.69
C VAL A 195 17.94 -11.80 -16.78
N GLN A 196 17.84 -12.21 -18.05
CA GLN A 196 18.29 -11.40 -19.17
C GLN A 196 17.53 -10.08 -19.27
N TYR A 197 16.20 -10.11 -19.13
CA TYR A 197 15.41 -8.87 -19.18
C TYR A 197 15.75 -7.93 -18.02
N MET A 198 15.91 -8.45 -16.81
CA MET A 198 16.30 -7.63 -15.65
C MET A 198 17.69 -7.00 -15.84
N LYS A 199 18.65 -7.74 -16.42
CA LYS A 199 19.95 -7.19 -16.81
C LYS A 199 19.82 -6.04 -17.81
N GLU A 200 19.02 -6.21 -18.86
CA GLU A 200 18.77 -5.17 -19.86
C GLU A 200 18.23 -3.88 -19.23
N LEU A 201 17.42 -4.01 -18.16
CA LEU A 201 16.84 -2.89 -17.44
C LEU A 201 17.82 -2.21 -16.48
N ASP A 202 18.62 -2.99 -15.75
CA ASP A 202 19.64 -2.49 -14.82
C ASP A 202 20.69 -1.63 -15.55
N ALA A 203 21.15 -2.08 -16.73
CA ALA A 203 22.08 -1.33 -17.57
C ALA A 203 21.55 0.06 -18.01
N ASN A 204 20.23 0.27 -17.98
CA ASN A 204 19.57 1.52 -18.36
C ASN A 204 19.03 2.29 -17.14
N GLY A 205 19.33 1.87 -15.91
CA GLY A 205 18.80 2.46 -14.67
C GLY A 205 17.29 2.20 -14.44
N GLY A 206 16.68 1.32 -15.22
CA GLY A 206 15.25 1.03 -15.19
C GLY A 206 14.86 -0.15 -14.28
N PHE A 207 15.83 -0.83 -13.66
CA PHE A 207 15.62 -2.09 -12.94
C PHE A 207 14.50 -2.00 -11.89
N LYS A 208 14.63 -1.11 -10.88
CA LYS A 208 13.64 -0.98 -9.80
C LYS A 208 12.24 -0.73 -10.36
N SER A 209 12.10 0.29 -11.22
CA SER A 209 10.80 0.66 -11.78
C SER A 209 10.15 -0.45 -12.60
N SER A 210 10.92 -1.21 -13.38
CA SER A 210 10.39 -2.26 -14.24
C SER A 210 10.18 -3.57 -13.51
N LEU A 211 10.97 -3.86 -12.47
CA LEU A 211 10.74 -4.99 -11.59
C LEU A 211 9.36 -4.85 -10.96
N LEU A 212 9.05 -3.71 -10.34
CA LEU A 212 7.74 -3.48 -9.69
C LEU A 212 6.55 -3.64 -10.65
N LYS A 213 6.73 -3.34 -11.94
CA LYS A 213 5.72 -3.55 -13.00
C LYS A 213 5.57 -4.99 -13.46
N ALA A 214 6.64 -5.78 -13.38
CA ALA A 214 6.63 -7.16 -13.85
C ALA A 214 5.61 -8.00 -13.06
N GLY A 215 5.40 -7.69 -11.78
CA GLY A 215 4.38 -8.27 -10.92
C GLY A 215 2.97 -8.06 -11.47
N ALA A 216 2.59 -6.83 -11.84
CA ALA A 216 1.29 -6.54 -12.45
C ALA A 216 1.02 -7.44 -13.68
N GLU A 217 2.09 -7.77 -14.41
CA GLU A 217 2.05 -8.55 -15.65
C GLU A 217 2.48 -10.02 -15.48
N VAL A 218 2.45 -10.56 -14.26
CA VAL A 218 3.00 -11.89 -13.92
C VAL A 218 2.55 -13.01 -14.88
N GLU A 219 1.28 -13.03 -15.26
CA GLU A 219 0.73 -14.05 -16.17
C GLU A 219 1.40 -13.97 -17.54
N TYR A 220 1.48 -12.76 -18.09
CA TYR A 220 2.08 -12.52 -19.40
C TYR A 220 3.59 -12.75 -19.39
N VAL A 221 4.27 -12.34 -18.31
CA VAL A 221 5.72 -12.58 -18.12
C VAL A 221 6.00 -14.08 -18.12
N VAL A 222 5.37 -14.85 -17.23
CA VAL A 222 5.61 -16.28 -17.12
C VAL A 222 5.27 -16.98 -18.44
N LYS A 223 4.13 -16.66 -19.05
CA LYS A 223 3.70 -17.26 -20.32
C LYS A 223 4.71 -17.03 -21.44
N ALA A 224 5.08 -15.78 -21.70
CA ALA A 224 5.94 -15.43 -22.82
C ALA A 224 7.38 -15.93 -22.61
N PHE A 225 7.89 -15.82 -21.38
CA PHE A 225 9.29 -16.12 -21.06
C PHE A 225 9.51 -17.64 -20.99
N ALA A 226 8.56 -18.40 -20.47
CA ALA A 226 8.62 -19.87 -20.47
C ALA A 226 8.47 -20.48 -21.87
N ALA A 227 7.71 -19.82 -22.75
CA ALA A 227 7.54 -20.25 -24.14
C ALA A 227 8.76 -19.97 -25.02
N ASP A 228 9.69 -19.12 -24.57
CA ASP A 228 10.84 -18.61 -25.35
C ASP A 228 10.41 -17.97 -26.69
N ASP A 229 9.25 -17.32 -26.69
CA ASP A 229 8.69 -16.65 -27.87
C ASP A 229 9.16 -15.19 -27.91
N LYS A 230 10.05 -14.89 -28.85
CA LYS A 230 10.67 -13.55 -29.00
C LYS A 230 9.66 -12.44 -29.26
N ASP A 231 8.61 -12.71 -30.03
CA ASP A 231 7.60 -11.70 -30.38
C ASP A 231 6.70 -11.45 -29.17
N ALA A 232 6.27 -12.52 -28.48
CA ALA A 232 5.51 -12.39 -27.25
C ALA A 232 6.31 -11.67 -26.16
N MET A 233 7.58 -12.00 -25.99
CA MET A 233 8.47 -11.32 -25.05
C MET A 233 8.62 -9.83 -25.39
N ALA A 234 8.79 -9.47 -26.66
CA ALA A 234 8.85 -8.07 -27.07
C ALA A 234 7.57 -7.30 -26.70
N ILE A 235 6.39 -7.91 -26.91
CA ILE A 235 5.10 -7.32 -26.52
C ILE A 235 5.02 -7.13 -25.00
N VAL A 236 5.42 -8.13 -24.21
CA VAL A 236 5.40 -8.05 -22.74
C VAL A 236 6.39 -7.02 -22.22
N LYS A 237 7.60 -6.95 -22.79
CA LYS A 237 8.60 -5.92 -22.45
C LYS A 237 8.07 -4.51 -22.74
N GLU A 238 7.44 -4.30 -23.90
CA GLU A 238 6.79 -3.03 -24.21
C GLU A 238 5.59 -2.77 -23.29
N LYS A 239 4.81 -3.78 -22.91
CA LYS A 239 3.72 -3.63 -21.93
C LYS A 239 4.25 -3.21 -20.57
N ILE A 240 5.34 -3.80 -20.08
CA ILE A 240 5.99 -3.41 -18.82
C ILE A 240 6.55 -1.99 -18.92
N LYS A 241 7.20 -1.65 -20.04
CA LYS A 241 7.77 -0.32 -20.24
C LYS A 241 6.69 0.78 -20.32
N ASN A 242 5.66 0.53 -21.12
CA ASN A 242 4.55 1.45 -21.38
C ASN A 242 3.42 1.35 -20.37
N SER A 243 3.44 0.33 -19.50
CA SER A 243 2.72 0.36 -18.25
C SER A 243 3.27 1.56 -17.51
N THR A 244 2.57 2.67 -17.64
CA THR A 244 2.66 3.72 -16.66
C THR A 244 2.28 3.04 -15.36
N ILE A 245 3.31 2.77 -14.55
CA ILE A 245 3.19 3.09 -13.13
C ILE A 245 2.67 4.53 -13.14
N LYS A 246 1.35 4.71 -13.19
CA LYS A 246 0.72 5.65 -12.30
C LYS A 246 0.85 4.97 -10.93
N ALA A 247 2.08 4.88 -10.42
CA ALA A 247 2.25 5.09 -9.00
C ALA A 247 1.81 6.53 -8.92
N PHE A 248 0.54 6.67 -8.58
CA PHE A 248 0.32 7.58 -7.52
C PHE A 248 1.13 6.99 -6.36
N GLY A 249 2.39 7.44 -6.19
CA GLY A 249 3.16 7.03 -5.03
C GLY A 249 2.31 7.33 -3.82
N SER A 250 2.15 6.39 -2.91
CA SER A 250 1.36 6.65 -1.71
C SER A 250 2.08 7.66 -0.83
N ASN A 251 1.31 8.48 -0.13
CA ASN A 251 1.85 9.09 1.08
C ASN A 251 2.10 7.99 2.12
N ASP A 252 2.95 8.31 3.09
CA ASP A 252 3.07 7.48 4.28
C ASP A 252 2.02 7.88 5.33
N THR A 253 2.07 7.29 6.51
CA THR A 253 1.11 7.66 7.56
C THR A 253 1.45 8.98 8.26
N GLY A 254 2.66 9.50 8.07
CA GLY A 254 3.21 10.67 8.75
C GLY A 254 3.75 10.36 10.15
N VAL A 255 3.60 9.12 10.64
CA VAL A 255 4.07 8.71 11.97
C VAL A 255 5.58 8.53 11.96
N THR A 256 6.29 9.61 12.27
CA THR A 256 7.76 9.66 12.34
C THR A 256 8.35 9.23 13.69
N GLN A 257 7.52 8.76 14.63
CA GLN A 257 7.93 8.37 15.98
C GLN A 257 7.66 6.88 16.26
N HIS A 258 8.48 6.29 17.13
CA HIS A 258 8.42 4.90 17.54
C HIS A 258 7.72 4.78 18.89
N PHE A 259 6.77 3.86 19.02
CA PHE A 259 6.14 3.51 20.29
C PHE A 259 7.00 2.51 21.05
N VAL A 260 7.55 2.94 22.19
CA VAL A 260 8.43 2.13 23.04
C VAL A 260 7.93 2.23 24.48
N ASN A 261 7.59 1.07 25.07
CA ASN A 261 7.16 0.97 26.47
C ASN A 261 6.00 1.92 26.88
N GLY A 262 5.06 2.16 25.98
CA GLY A 262 3.89 3.00 26.26
C GLY A 262 4.05 4.48 25.86
N GLU A 263 5.19 4.87 25.31
CA GLU A 263 5.50 6.26 24.97
C GLU A 263 6.02 6.37 23.53
N MET A 264 5.69 7.47 22.84
CA MET A 264 6.25 7.80 21.53
C MET A 264 7.65 8.41 21.69
N GLN A 265 8.61 7.95 20.89
CA GLN A 265 10.02 8.31 20.96
C GLN A 265 10.61 8.50 19.56
N ALA A 266 11.61 9.37 19.42
CA ALA A 266 12.23 9.63 18.12
C ALA A 266 13.14 8.49 17.65
N GLN A 267 13.66 7.66 18.56
CA GLN A 267 14.60 6.59 18.24
C GLN A 267 13.92 5.23 18.21
N ALA A 268 14.28 4.44 17.21
CA ALA A 268 13.92 3.03 17.15
C ALA A 268 14.49 2.27 18.36
N SER A 269 13.80 1.21 18.76
CA SER A 269 14.27 0.27 19.77
C SER A 269 14.51 -1.09 19.13
N ASP A 270 15.67 -1.69 19.43
CA ASP A 270 15.99 -3.06 19.01
C ASP A 270 14.96 -4.08 19.56
N GLU A 271 14.27 -3.75 20.67
CA GLU A 271 13.24 -4.60 21.27
C GLU A 271 11.87 -4.49 20.59
N PHE A 272 11.60 -3.37 19.90
CA PHE A 272 10.33 -3.11 19.21
C PHE A 272 10.58 -2.71 17.76
N PRO A 273 11.20 -3.59 16.96
CA PRO A 273 11.57 -3.24 15.61
C PRO A 273 10.38 -3.26 14.65
N GLY A 274 10.52 -2.53 13.56
CA GLY A 274 9.62 -2.62 12.44
C GLY A 274 8.34 -1.83 12.64
N GLN A 275 8.47 -0.65 13.23
CA GLN A 275 7.38 0.30 13.37
C GLN A 275 7.28 1.18 12.13
N ASP A 276 6.17 1.91 11.99
CA ASP A 276 5.88 2.74 10.82
C ASP A 276 7.05 3.68 10.47
N ALA A 277 7.58 4.38 11.47
CA ALA A 277 8.73 5.28 11.38
C ALA A 277 10.05 4.65 10.85
N ASP A 278 10.16 3.31 10.80
CA ASP A 278 11.33 2.59 10.26
C ASP A 278 11.27 2.37 8.73
N TYR A 279 10.15 2.70 8.08
CA TYR A 279 9.89 2.38 6.68
C TYR A 279 9.40 3.58 5.86
N GLY A 280 9.17 3.31 4.58
CA GLY A 280 8.52 4.23 3.67
C GLY A 280 9.22 5.58 3.52
N LEU A 281 8.41 6.60 3.27
CA LEU A 281 8.86 7.97 3.04
C LEU A 281 9.22 8.68 4.37
N ASP A 282 8.80 8.12 5.51
CA ASP A 282 9.07 8.63 6.85
C ASP A 282 10.52 8.44 7.33
N SER A 283 11.21 7.43 6.78
CA SER A 283 12.60 7.06 7.14
C SER A 283 13.66 8.17 6.97
N ASN A 284 13.36 9.26 6.25
CA ASN A 284 14.24 10.42 6.08
C ASN A 284 13.84 11.65 6.92
N GLY A 285 12.88 11.52 7.85
CA GLY A 285 12.42 12.61 8.72
C GLY A 285 11.51 13.64 8.03
N ILE A 286 10.97 13.29 6.86
CA ILE A 286 9.89 14.01 6.18
C ILE A 286 8.64 13.19 6.45
N SER A 287 7.53 13.84 6.82
CA SER A 287 6.25 13.21 7.22
C SER A 287 5.54 12.39 6.12
N GLY A 288 6.26 11.89 5.11
CA GLY A 288 5.68 11.09 4.05
C GLY A 288 4.84 11.85 3.01
N PHE A 289 4.52 13.13 3.23
CA PHE A 289 3.70 13.96 2.33
C PHE A 289 4.51 14.94 1.48
N ASN A 290 4.09 15.13 0.22
CA ASN A 290 4.67 16.13 -0.69
C ASN A 290 3.58 16.99 -1.36
N LEU A 291 3.05 17.95 -0.60
CA LEU A 291 1.87 18.72 -0.98
C LEU A 291 2.22 20.12 -1.54
N VAL A 292 1.53 20.51 -2.61
CA VAL A 292 1.65 21.82 -3.27
C VAL A 292 0.27 22.48 -3.37
N LYS A 293 0.20 23.76 -2.99
CA LYS A 293 -1.01 24.58 -3.12
C LYS A 293 -1.24 24.97 -4.58
N ILE A 294 -2.48 24.91 -5.05
CA ILE A 294 -2.87 25.18 -6.43
C ILE A 294 -3.98 26.26 -6.45
N ASP A 295 -3.84 27.25 -7.33
CA ASP A 295 -4.88 28.28 -7.54
C ASP A 295 -6.07 27.77 -8.37
N ASN A 296 -7.15 28.57 -8.48
CA ASN A 296 -8.33 28.21 -9.28
C ASN A 296 -8.08 27.98 -10.78
N LYS A 297 -6.91 28.33 -11.32
CA LYS A 297 -6.52 28.13 -12.72
C LYS A 297 -5.60 26.92 -12.92
N GLY A 298 -5.19 26.25 -11.84
CA GLY A 298 -4.30 25.11 -11.89
C GLY A 298 -2.82 25.45 -11.81
N ASN A 299 -2.45 26.68 -11.41
CA ASN A 299 -1.06 27.06 -11.23
C ASN A 299 -0.57 26.71 -9.82
N GLU A 300 0.67 26.23 -9.74
CA GLU A 300 1.35 26.02 -8.47
C GLU A 300 1.61 27.33 -7.73
N LEU A 301 1.39 27.29 -6.42
CA LEU A 301 1.60 28.39 -5.50
C LEU A 301 2.72 28.07 -4.53
N THR A 302 3.33 29.12 -3.98
CA THR A 302 4.29 28.98 -2.89
C THR A 302 3.60 28.43 -1.63
N GLN A 303 4.32 27.70 -0.78
CA GLN A 303 3.76 27.17 0.48
C GLN A 303 3.14 28.26 1.38
N SER A 304 3.69 29.48 1.36
CA SER A 304 3.21 30.64 2.12
C SER A 304 1.97 31.32 1.54
N ALA A 305 1.38 30.81 0.45
CA ALA A 305 0.17 31.39 -0.12
C ALA A 305 -0.99 31.32 0.90
N GLU A 306 -1.67 32.45 1.08
CA GLU A 306 -2.80 32.59 2.00
C GLU A 306 -4.10 32.04 1.43
N ASN A 307 -4.21 31.96 0.09
CA ASN A 307 -5.41 31.49 -0.60
C ASN A 307 -5.02 30.48 -1.69
N TRP A 308 -5.74 29.37 -1.75
CA TRP A 308 -5.63 28.32 -2.76
C TRP A 308 -6.94 27.56 -2.84
N ASP A 309 -7.18 26.89 -3.95
CA ASP A 309 -8.44 26.18 -4.22
C ASP A 309 -8.28 24.66 -4.23
N CYS A 310 -7.07 24.19 -4.53
CA CYS A 310 -6.75 22.78 -4.55
C CYS A 310 -5.36 22.52 -3.96
N VAL A 311 -5.11 21.26 -3.64
CA VAL A 311 -3.81 20.78 -3.21
C VAL A 311 -3.42 19.65 -4.14
N LYS A 312 -2.27 19.77 -4.80
CA LYS A 312 -1.67 18.68 -5.55
C LYS A 312 -0.71 17.96 -4.63
N ASP A 313 -0.92 16.67 -4.47
CA ASP A 313 0.05 15.80 -3.90
C ASP A 313 1.00 15.34 -5.02
N LEU A 314 2.31 15.48 -4.82
CA LEU A 314 3.33 15.10 -5.79
C LEU A 314 3.81 13.66 -5.62
N ASN A 315 3.57 13.03 -4.47
CA ASN A 315 3.85 11.61 -4.29
C ASN A 315 2.85 10.82 -5.14
N THR A 316 1.56 11.10 -4.92
CA THR A 316 0.50 10.51 -5.73
C THR A 316 0.48 11.18 -7.11
N GLY A 317 0.46 12.49 -7.19
CA GLY A 317 0.05 13.18 -8.42
C GLY A 317 -1.46 13.40 -8.49
N LEU A 318 -2.20 13.01 -7.45
CA LEU A 318 -3.61 13.38 -7.29
C LEU A 318 -3.71 14.87 -6.93
N MET A 319 -4.78 15.50 -7.38
CA MET A 319 -5.16 16.84 -6.97
C MET A 319 -6.49 16.79 -6.23
N TRP A 320 -6.50 17.39 -5.05
CA TRP A 320 -7.60 17.36 -4.09
C TRP A 320 -8.27 18.70 -3.98
N GLU A 321 -9.60 18.65 -3.88
CA GLU A 321 -10.42 19.82 -3.60
C GLU A 321 -10.14 20.34 -2.18
N VAL A 322 -9.96 21.65 -2.03
CA VAL A 322 -10.02 22.31 -0.73
C VAL A 322 -11.44 22.81 -0.51
N LYS A 323 -12.07 22.43 0.60
CA LYS A 323 -13.42 22.91 0.96
C LYS A 323 -13.39 24.42 1.26
N VAL A 324 -14.55 25.05 1.41
CA VAL A 324 -14.65 26.46 1.82
C VAL A 324 -15.59 26.63 3.01
N ASP A 325 -15.42 27.71 3.77
CA ASP A 325 -16.34 28.12 4.83
C ASP A 325 -17.31 29.19 4.32
N ASP A 326 -18.18 28.79 3.39
CA ASP A 326 -19.22 29.65 2.80
C ASP A 326 -20.50 28.82 2.59
N VAL A 327 -21.52 29.06 3.42
CA VAL A 327 -22.82 28.35 3.40
C VAL A 327 -23.56 28.43 2.07
N THR A 328 -23.24 29.40 1.21
CA THR A 328 -23.88 29.55 -0.11
C THR A 328 -23.19 28.73 -1.21
N SER A 329 -21.97 28.24 -0.93
CA SER A 329 -21.16 27.48 -1.87
C SER A 329 -21.53 25.99 -1.84
N PRO A 330 -21.61 25.31 -2.99
CA PRO A 330 -21.65 23.84 -3.00
C PRO A 330 -20.36 23.22 -2.42
N ARG A 331 -19.25 23.98 -2.36
CA ARG A 331 -18.00 23.54 -1.72
C ARG A 331 -17.99 23.76 -0.20
N TYR A 332 -19.11 24.15 0.40
CA TYR A 332 -19.18 24.39 1.84
C TYR A 332 -18.73 23.16 2.63
N LYS A 333 -17.86 23.36 3.63
CA LYS A 333 -17.28 22.28 4.44
C LYS A 333 -18.33 21.47 5.21
N ASP A 334 -19.46 22.06 5.57
CA ASP A 334 -20.53 21.41 6.35
C ASP A 334 -21.75 21.06 5.48
N ARG A 335 -21.53 20.83 4.17
CA ARG A 335 -22.61 20.43 3.25
C ARG A 335 -22.58 18.92 3.02
N ASP A 336 -23.67 18.28 3.41
CA ASP A 336 -23.94 16.87 3.21
C ASP A 336 -24.67 16.61 1.89
N TYR A 337 -24.22 15.56 1.21
CA TYR A 337 -24.70 15.12 -0.09
C TYR A 337 -25.25 13.70 -0.02
N GLU A 338 -26.32 13.47 -0.78
CA GLU A 338 -26.82 12.12 -1.04
C GLU A 338 -25.87 11.41 -2.03
N LEU A 339 -25.60 10.12 -1.84
CA LEU A 339 -24.82 9.38 -2.82
C LEU A 339 -25.66 9.06 -4.07
N LYS A 340 -25.25 9.57 -5.24
CA LYS A 340 -25.82 9.17 -6.54
C LYS A 340 -24.78 8.38 -7.34
N THR A 341 -25.15 7.19 -7.82
CA THR A 341 -24.30 6.37 -8.71
C THR A 341 -25.10 5.79 -9.87
N ALA A 342 -24.43 5.14 -10.83
CA ALA A 342 -25.11 4.45 -11.93
C ALA A 342 -26.13 3.39 -11.46
N ASN A 343 -25.88 2.76 -10.31
CA ASN A 343 -26.69 1.65 -9.79
C ASN A 343 -27.55 2.04 -8.58
N TYR A 344 -27.53 3.31 -8.18
CA TYR A 344 -28.25 3.79 -7.01
C TYR A 344 -28.82 5.18 -7.21
N THR A 345 -30.09 5.34 -6.84
CA THR A 345 -30.76 6.65 -6.80
C THR A 345 -31.20 6.90 -5.36
N PRO A 346 -30.80 8.03 -4.76
CA PRO A 346 -31.22 8.40 -3.42
C PRO A 346 -32.72 8.28 -3.21
N ASN A 347 -33.10 7.81 -2.02
CA ASN A 347 -34.48 7.72 -1.58
C ASN A 347 -34.88 8.98 -0.79
N LYS A 348 -36.16 9.04 -0.39
CA LYS A 348 -36.70 10.19 0.36
C LYS A 348 -36.02 10.42 1.72
N ASN A 349 -35.46 9.38 2.34
CA ASN A 349 -34.83 9.46 3.65
C ASN A 349 -33.41 10.02 3.51
N ASP A 350 -32.65 9.58 2.49
CA ASP A 350 -31.34 10.21 2.18
C ASP A 350 -31.53 11.70 1.88
N HIS A 351 -32.57 12.03 1.10
CA HIS A 351 -32.92 13.41 0.80
C HIS A 351 -33.26 14.22 2.06
N ALA A 352 -33.93 13.63 3.04
CA ALA A 352 -34.28 14.30 4.29
C ALA A 352 -33.05 14.68 5.14
N LEU A 353 -31.91 13.99 4.96
CA LEU A 353 -30.65 14.30 5.64
C LEU A 353 -29.73 15.21 4.84
N ALA A 354 -29.86 15.26 3.52
CA ALA A 354 -29.05 16.12 2.69
C ALA A 354 -29.30 17.60 3.00
N THR A 355 -28.24 18.43 2.99
CA THR A 355 -28.35 19.87 3.30
C THR A 355 -29.36 20.57 2.40
N CYS A 356 -29.52 20.11 1.15
CA CYS A 356 -30.43 20.70 0.18
C CYS A 356 -31.91 20.68 0.60
N SER A 357 -32.30 19.78 1.51
CA SER A 357 -33.66 19.68 2.03
C SER A 357 -34.05 20.86 2.93
N THR A 358 -33.06 21.58 3.46
CA THR A 358 -33.27 22.68 4.41
C THR A 358 -32.80 24.03 3.90
N ASP A 359 -31.79 24.07 3.02
CA ASP A 359 -31.21 25.34 2.53
C ASP A 359 -31.92 25.92 1.28
N GLY A 360 -32.85 25.16 0.68
CA GLY A 360 -33.60 25.56 -0.51
C GLY A 360 -32.82 25.50 -1.84
N ASN A 361 -31.61 24.94 -1.86
CA ASN A 361 -30.75 24.80 -3.03
C ASN A 361 -30.79 23.37 -3.59
N SER A 362 -31.83 23.09 -4.38
CA SER A 362 -32.06 21.77 -5.00
C SER A 362 -31.07 21.41 -6.11
N ASP A 363 -30.25 22.35 -6.56
CA ASP A 363 -29.28 22.13 -7.65
C ASP A 363 -28.09 21.28 -7.20
N PHE A 364 -27.84 21.18 -5.88
CA PHE A 364 -26.72 20.47 -5.29
C PHE A 364 -27.15 19.57 -4.13
N CYS A 365 -28.03 18.60 -4.40
CA CYS A 365 -28.49 17.61 -3.43
C CYS A 365 -27.60 16.38 -3.36
N ASN A 366 -27.14 15.88 -4.52
CA ASN A 366 -26.40 14.63 -4.61
C ASN A 366 -25.01 14.77 -5.22
N THR A 367 -24.19 13.73 -5.02
CA THR A 367 -22.79 13.67 -5.47
C THR A 367 -22.63 13.85 -6.98
N GLU A 368 -23.55 13.35 -7.81
CA GLU A 368 -23.49 13.50 -9.27
C GLU A 368 -23.68 14.96 -9.69
N GLN A 369 -24.67 15.65 -9.13
CA GLN A 369 -24.88 17.08 -9.36
C GLN A 369 -23.66 17.90 -8.95
N TYR A 370 -23.09 17.59 -7.78
CA TYR A 370 -21.91 18.27 -7.26
C TYR A 370 -20.68 18.07 -8.17
N VAL A 371 -20.37 16.83 -8.53
CA VAL A 371 -19.27 16.50 -9.44
C VAL A 371 -19.45 17.21 -10.79
N ASN A 372 -20.66 17.18 -11.37
CA ASN A 372 -20.96 17.86 -12.63
C ASN A 372 -20.74 19.37 -12.55
N HIS A 373 -21.11 19.98 -11.44
CA HIS A 373 -20.87 21.41 -11.21
C HIS A 373 -19.38 21.73 -11.15
N ILE A 374 -18.62 21.01 -10.33
CA ILE A 374 -17.17 21.22 -10.16
C ILE A 374 -16.43 21.04 -11.50
N ASN A 375 -16.82 20.05 -12.29
CA ASN A 375 -16.27 19.83 -13.64
C ASN A 375 -16.66 20.93 -14.64
N THR A 376 -17.86 21.52 -14.49
CA THR A 376 -18.32 22.62 -15.35
C THR A 376 -17.55 23.91 -15.08
N ILE A 377 -17.31 24.24 -13.81
CA ILE A 377 -16.55 25.44 -13.43
C ILE A 377 -15.04 25.27 -13.62
N LYS A 378 -14.60 24.04 -13.92
CA LYS A 378 -13.21 23.63 -14.10
C LYS A 378 -12.32 24.02 -12.93
N LEU A 379 -12.71 23.61 -11.73
CA LEU A 379 -11.96 23.92 -10.51
C LEU A 379 -10.48 23.54 -10.69
N CYS A 380 -9.59 24.50 -10.43
CA CYS A 380 -8.13 24.34 -10.59
C CYS A 380 -7.70 23.93 -12.00
N GLY A 381 -8.47 24.34 -13.02
CA GLY A 381 -8.21 24.03 -14.43
C GLY A 381 -8.56 22.60 -14.87
N LYS A 382 -9.13 21.78 -13.98
CA LYS A 382 -9.45 20.36 -14.23
C LYS A 382 -10.95 20.14 -14.44
N SER A 383 -11.32 19.13 -15.21
CA SER A 383 -12.72 18.86 -15.59
C SER A 383 -13.11 17.39 -15.49
N ASP A 384 -12.30 16.63 -14.75
CA ASP A 384 -12.36 15.19 -14.52
C ASP A 384 -12.31 14.89 -13.02
N TRP A 385 -12.87 15.80 -12.21
CA TRP A 385 -13.14 15.60 -10.79
C TRP A 385 -14.11 14.44 -10.59
N ARG A 386 -13.83 13.64 -9.56
CA ARG A 386 -14.62 12.49 -9.14
C ARG A 386 -14.61 12.35 -7.62
N LEU A 387 -15.50 11.51 -7.11
CA LEU A 387 -15.34 10.99 -5.75
C LEU A 387 -14.05 10.15 -5.68
N PRO A 388 -13.33 10.16 -4.54
CA PRO A 388 -12.17 9.32 -4.32
C PRO A 388 -12.59 7.87 -4.06
N THR A 389 -11.62 6.95 -4.12
CA THR A 389 -11.72 5.65 -3.45
C THR A 389 -11.37 5.80 -1.97
N ALA A 390 -11.77 4.83 -1.14
CA ALA A 390 -11.39 4.81 0.27
C ALA A 390 -9.87 4.86 0.49
N ASN A 391 -9.10 4.15 -0.33
CA ASN A 391 -7.63 4.14 -0.22
C ASN A 391 -7.04 5.51 -0.56
N GLU A 392 -7.46 6.14 -1.66
CA GLU A 392 -6.99 7.49 -2.01
C GLU A 392 -7.32 8.49 -0.90
N GLN A 393 -8.48 8.35 -0.28
CA GLN A 393 -8.91 9.23 0.80
C GLN A 393 -8.15 8.98 2.11
N PHE A 394 -7.87 7.73 2.44
CA PHE A 394 -7.06 7.34 3.58
C PHE A 394 -5.60 7.80 3.42
N ASP A 395 -5.05 7.68 2.21
CA ASP A 395 -3.70 8.13 1.83
C ASP A 395 -3.51 9.65 1.99
N LEU A 396 -4.58 10.42 2.11
CA LEU A 396 -4.52 11.86 2.38
C LEU A 396 -4.36 12.21 3.88
N LEU A 397 -4.51 11.22 4.78
CA LEU A 397 -4.52 11.42 6.22
C LEU A 397 -3.12 11.33 6.82
N ASP A 398 -2.68 12.42 7.43
CA ASP A 398 -1.52 12.51 8.32
C ASP A 398 -1.92 12.08 9.73
N LEU A 399 -1.62 10.83 10.08
CA LEU A 399 -1.95 10.25 11.39
C LEU A 399 -1.06 10.79 12.52
N SER A 400 -0.05 11.60 12.20
CA SER A 400 0.76 12.33 13.17
C SER A 400 0.24 13.74 13.49
N GLU A 401 -0.76 14.20 12.72
CA GLU A 401 -1.38 15.49 12.94
C GLU A 401 -1.97 15.55 14.36
N SER A 402 -1.44 16.48 15.14
CA SER A 402 -1.78 16.65 16.56
C SER A 402 -2.58 17.91 16.82
N ARG A 403 -2.83 18.71 15.77
CA ARG A 403 -3.71 19.87 15.87
C ARG A 403 -5.16 19.43 16.01
N LYS A 404 -5.89 20.21 16.78
CA LYS A 404 -7.34 20.10 16.88
C LYS A 404 -8.03 21.09 15.96
N LEU A 405 -9.21 20.72 15.47
CA LEU A 405 -10.10 21.60 14.73
C LEU A 405 -10.51 22.78 15.63
N PRO A 406 -10.39 24.03 15.15
CA PRO A 406 -10.71 25.22 15.95
C PRO A 406 -12.15 25.24 16.49
N ASP A 407 -13.09 24.66 15.74
CA ASP A 407 -14.52 24.77 16.00
C ASP A 407 -15.10 23.59 16.79
N ALA A 408 -14.33 22.51 17.00
CA ALA A 408 -14.85 21.25 17.55
C ALA A 408 -14.00 20.63 18.69
N ASP A 409 -12.78 21.12 18.98
CA ASP A 409 -11.84 20.50 19.94
C ASP A 409 -11.51 19.02 19.63
N LEU A 410 -11.71 18.60 18.38
CA LEU A 410 -11.44 17.25 17.84
C LEU A 410 -10.13 17.21 17.07
N PHE A 411 -9.44 16.07 17.09
CA PHE A 411 -8.27 15.84 16.22
C PHE A 411 -8.69 15.68 14.76
N THR A 412 -7.74 15.86 13.84
CA THR A 412 -7.96 15.61 12.41
C THR A 412 -6.75 14.93 11.82
N GLY A 413 -6.97 14.02 10.86
CA GLY A 413 -5.90 13.49 10.02
C GLY A 413 -5.54 14.42 8.86
N MET A 414 -6.24 15.54 8.68
CA MET A 414 -5.99 16.44 7.56
C MET A 414 -4.93 17.47 7.93
N ASN A 415 -3.90 17.62 7.08
CA ASN A 415 -2.91 18.68 7.30
C ASN A 415 -3.54 20.08 7.12
N LEU A 416 -3.80 20.78 8.23
CA LEU A 416 -4.52 22.06 8.23
C LEU A 416 -3.78 23.21 7.51
N ASN A 417 -2.50 23.05 7.16
CA ASN A 417 -1.80 24.05 6.34
C ASN A 417 -2.21 23.99 4.87
N PHE A 418 -2.76 22.86 4.43
CA PHE A 418 -3.21 22.57 3.07
C PHE A 418 -4.73 22.38 2.99
N PHE A 419 -5.34 21.86 4.05
CA PHE A 419 -6.78 21.61 4.15
C PHE A 419 -7.36 22.29 5.40
N PRO A 420 -7.49 23.62 5.41
CA PRO A 420 -7.91 24.37 6.61
C PRO A 420 -9.40 24.21 6.93
N TYR A 421 -10.20 23.77 5.97
CA TYR A 421 -11.64 23.60 6.10
C TYR A 421 -11.98 22.12 6.13
N VAL A 422 -12.15 21.63 7.34
CA VAL A 422 -12.54 20.25 7.68
C VAL A 422 -13.70 20.34 8.63
N ASN A 423 -14.77 19.61 8.34
CA ASN A 423 -15.89 19.46 9.26
C ASN A 423 -15.53 18.42 10.34
N GLY A 424 -15.78 18.77 11.59
CA GLY A 424 -15.53 17.90 12.76
C GLY A 424 -16.65 16.90 13.06
N GLY A 425 -17.65 16.80 12.19
CA GLY A 425 -18.81 15.93 12.33
C GLY A 425 -19.96 16.50 13.16
N ASN A 426 -21.05 15.72 13.18
CA ASN A 426 -22.03 15.68 14.28
C ASN A 426 -21.75 14.40 15.09
N ASP A 427 -21.91 14.44 16.41
CA ASP A 427 -21.54 13.33 17.31
C ASP A 427 -20.09 12.84 17.11
N ASP A 428 -19.17 13.76 16.76
CA ASP A 428 -17.73 13.51 16.58
C ASP A 428 -17.35 12.62 15.37
N LEU A 429 -18.18 12.59 14.31
CA LEU A 429 -17.95 11.76 13.11
C LEU A 429 -17.71 12.60 11.84
N GLY A 430 -16.45 12.75 11.41
CA GLY A 430 -16.05 13.47 10.20
C GLY A 430 -16.07 12.61 8.93
N TRP A 431 -17.20 11.97 8.62
CA TRP A 431 -17.29 10.94 7.57
C TRP A 431 -17.53 11.51 6.17
N TYR A 432 -16.76 11.04 5.20
CA TYR A 432 -16.86 11.48 3.80
C TYR A 432 -17.18 10.32 2.85
N TRP A 433 -17.99 10.62 1.83
CA TRP A 433 -18.28 9.68 0.75
C TRP A 433 -17.04 9.35 -0.08
N ASN A 434 -16.97 8.09 -0.50
CA ASN A 434 -16.05 7.58 -1.50
C ASN A 434 -16.75 6.53 -2.40
N THR A 435 -16.06 6.03 -3.41
CA THR A 435 -16.61 5.06 -4.37
C THR A 435 -16.40 3.60 -3.97
N THR A 436 -15.72 3.31 -2.86
CA THR A 436 -15.37 1.95 -2.47
C THR A 436 -16.58 1.23 -1.91
N ARG A 437 -16.76 -0.02 -2.33
CA ARG A 437 -17.88 -0.89 -1.92
C ARG A 437 -17.37 -2.16 -1.26
N PHE A 438 -18.13 -2.68 -0.30
CA PHE A 438 -17.94 -4.03 0.21
C PHE A 438 -18.60 -5.05 -0.72
N THR A 439 -17.90 -6.15 -0.99
CA THR A 439 -18.47 -7.31 -1.66
C THR A 439 -19.11 -8.22 -0.61
N THR A 440 -20.38 -8.56 -0.81
CA THR A 440 -21.10 -9.55 0.01
C THR A 440 -21.58 -10.70 -0.87
N ASP A 441 -22.07 -11.76 -0.24
CA ASP A 441 -22.71 -12.89 -0.94
C ASP A 441 -24.05 -12.49 -1.60
N ASP A 442 -24.61 -11.33 -1.24
CA ASP A 442 -25.79 -10.76 -1.89
C ASP A 442 -25.36 -9.78 -3.01
N PRO A 443 -25.51 -10.17 -4.29
CA PRO A 443 -25.10 -9.33 -5.42
C PRO A 443 -25.97 -8.07 -5.59
N GLU A 444 -27.11 -7.97 -4.88
CA GLU A 444 -27.96 -6.78 -4.93
C GLU A 444 -27.66 -5.75 -3.84
N ALA A 445 -26.87 -6.12 -2.82
CA ALA A 445 -26.50 -5.25 -1.71
C ALA A 445 -25.61 -4.08 -2.21
N LEU A 446 -25.92 -2.87 -1.73
CA LEU A 446 -25.21 -1.65 -2.11
C LEU A 446 -24.50 -1.08 -0.89
N ILE A 447 -23.48 -1.79 -0.42
CA ILE A 447 -22.74 -1.42 0.78
C ILE A 447 -21.52 -0.60 0.41
N TYR A 448 -21.51 0.67 0.79
CA TYR A 448 -20.38 1.58 0.59
C TYR A 448 -19.61 1.78 1.88
N THR A 449 -18.39 2.27 1.78
CA THR A 449 -17.64 2.71 2.97
C THR A 449 -17.51 4.23 2.98
N SER A 450 -17.16 4.78 4.13
CA SER A 450 -16.76 6.16 4.32
C SER A 450 -15.47 6.18 5.15
N VAL A 451 -14.68 7.23 4.99
CA VAL A 451 -13.47 7.44 5.79
C VAL A 451 -13.72 8.60 6.74
N ASP A 452 -13.39 8.40 8.02
CA ASP A 452 -13.39 9.47 9.01
C ASP A 452 -12.13 10.34 8.90
N GLN A 453 -12.30 11.64 8.65
CA GLN A 453 -11.20 12.61 8.51
C GLN A 453 -10.93 13.41 9.80
N ALA A 454 -11.85 13.39 10.77
CA ALA A 454 -11.74 14.16 12.00
C ALA A 454 -12.60 13.57 13.12
N GLY A 455 -12.02 13.41 14.30
CA GLY A 455 -12.67 12.78 15.45
C GLY A 455 -11.72 11.87 16.22
N ASP A 456 -12.29 10.99 17.05
CA ASP A 456 -11.54 9.98 17.80
C ASP A 456 -11.23 8.71 16.97
N THR A 457 -11.83 8.60 15.79
CA THR A 457 -11.74 7.43 14.89
C THR A 457 -11.13 7.79 13.54
N ILE A 458 -10.18 8.74 13.49
CA ILE A 458 -9.51 9.15 12.25
C ILE A 458 -8.99 7.93 11.47
N GLY A 459 -9.32 7.88 10.18
CA GLY A 459 -8.96 6.79 9.29
C GLY A 459 -9.88 5.56 9.38
N ASP A 460 -10.83 5.52 10.31
CA ASP A 460 -11.76 4.40 10.42
C ASP A 460 -12.59 4.29 9.13
N LEU A 461 -12.64 3.05 8.63
CA LEU A 461 -13.46 2.65 7.52
C LEU A 461 -14.71 2.03 8.10
N THR A 462 -15.81 2.72 7.88
CA THR A 462 -17.07 2.42 8.56
C THR A 462 -17.56 1.04 8.12
N TYR A 463 -18.27 0.34 9.02
CA TYR A 463 -18.69 -1.08 8.87
C TYR A 463 -19.63 -1.39 7.69
N GLY A 464 -19.77 -0.47 6.73
CA GLY A 464 -20.59 -0.60 5.55
C GLY A 464 -21.89 0.16 5.70
N ILE A 465 -22.05 1.19 4.88
CA ILE A 465 -23.27 1.96 4.71
C ILE A 465 -24.11 1.25 3.65
N ASP A 466 -25.16 0.56 4.10
CA ASP A 466 -26.08 -0.15 3.22
C ASP A 466 -27.11 0.82 2.62
N LEU A 467 -27.07 0.97 1.30
CA LEU A 467 -27.96 1.88 0.58
C LEU A 467 -29.23 1.17 0.12
N CYS A 468 -30.34 1.54 0.76
CA CYS A 468 -31.65 0.95 0.49
C CYS A 468 -32.30 1.53 -0.77
N LYS A 469 -32.75 0.63 -1.66
CA LYS A 469 -33.59 0.99 -2.82
C LYS A 469 -35.01 1.32 -2.35
N ASN A 470 -35.66 2.24 -3.07
CA ASN A 470 -36.96 2.84 -2.75
C ASN A 470 -38.15 1.85 -2.58
N ASP A 471 -37.99 0.56 -2.88
CA ASP A 471 -39.05 -0.44 -2.92
C ASP A 471 -39.12 -1.38 -1.71
N LYS A 472 -38.16 -1.31 -0.76
CA LYS A 472 -38.19 -2.14 0.45
C LYS A 472 -38.64 -1.34 1.68
N ALA A 473 -39.60 -1.88 2.43
CA ALA A 473 -40.16 -1.24 3.63
C ALA A 473 -39.12 -1.18 4.77
N ILE A 474 -39.24 -0.16 5.62
CA ILE A 474 -38.28 0.24 6.68
C ILE A 474 -38.09 -0.85 7.75
N ASP A 475 -38.98 -1.85 7.80
CA ASP A 475 -39.17 -2.74 8.94
C ASP A 475 -38.98 -4.23 8.66
N GLU A 476 -38.74 -4.67 7.42
CA GLU A 476 -38.68 -6.11 7.13
C GLU A 476 -37.28 -6.73 6.93
N ASP A 477 -36.19 -6.00 6.63
CA ASP A 477 -34.91 -6.66 6.30
C ASP A 477 -33.60 -5.92 6.72
N GLY A 478 -33.63 -4.95 7.64
CA GLY A 478 -32.39 -4.31 8.15
C GLY A 478 -31.98 -2.99 7.50
N CYS A 479 -32.89 -2.30 6.82
CA CYS A 479 -32.69 -0.94 6.30
C CYS A 479 -32.71 0.11 7.42
N TYR A 480 -31.61 0.26 8.16
CA TYR A 480 -31.52 1.14 9.33
C TYR A 480 -30.82 2.48 9.09
N TYR A 481 -30.14 2.71 7.96
CA TYR A 481 -29.28 3.88 7.79
C TYR A 481 -29.78 4.79 6.68
N GLU A 482 -30.27 5.96 7.07
CA GLU A 482 -30.47 7.13 6.22
C GLU A 482 -29.09 7.76 5.99
N ASN A 483 -28.70 8.13 4.75
CA ASN A 483 -27.31 8.57 4.53
C ASN A 483 -27.19 9.81 3.63
N ALA A 484 -26.75 10.92 4.24
CA ALA A 484 -26.09 12.01 3.55
C ALA A 484 -24.77 12.28 4.28
N LEU A 485 -23.67 12.41 3.54
CA LEU A 485 -22.34 12.62 4.09
C LEU A 485 -21.61 13.72 3.32
N LEU A 486 -20.51 14.15 3.92
CA LEU A 486 -19.58 15.13 3.35
C LEU A 486 -18.89 14.59 2.10
N VAL A 487 -18.41 15.50 1.26
CA VAL A 487 -17.70 15.16 0.01
C VAL A 487 -16.47 16.04 -0.19
N ARG A 488 -15.34 15.40 -0.51
CA ARG A 488 -14.13 16.03 -1.04
C ARG A 488 -13.77 15.33 -2.34
N LEU A 489 -13.68 16.08 -3.43
CA LEU A 489 -13.38 15.50 -4.75
C LEU A 489 -11.87 15.38 -4.98
N VAL A 490 -11.52 14.49 -5.91
CA VAL A 490 -10.16 14.24 -6.40
C VAL A 490 -10.12 14.23 -7.92
N THR A 491 -8.97 14.54 -8.51
CA THR A 491 -8.69 14.51 -9.96
C THR A 491 -7.21 14.18 -10.22
N GLU A 492 -6.84 13.90 -11.48
CA GLU A 492 -5.50 13.46 -11.91
C GLU A 492 -4.81 14.51 -12.79
#